data_AF-A0A0B1RQZ1-F1
#
_entry.id   AF-A0A0B1RQZ1-F1
#
_cell.length_a   1.000
_cell.length_b   1.000
_cell.length_c   1.000
_cell.angle_alpha   90.00
_cell.angle_beta   90.00
_cell.angle_gamma   90.00
#
_symmetry.space_group_name_H-M   'P 1'
#
loop_
_entity.id
_entity.type
_entity.pdbx_description
1 polymer ?
#
loop_
_entity_poly.entity_id
_entity_poly.type
_entity_poly.pdbx_seq_one_letter_code
_entity_poly.pdbx_strand_id
1 'polypeptide(L)'
;LTQFLLSGVIFQLFRYINREKSLARRFLYIGCCLHLVANLLATAAFLYAGARNYPGGDGIAHLQWTQRVDAEKPISVYIDNACAQTGVSRFMQLYDAWEYNKTENLAPDDLQRFDFLMIGTYSGNLKQIVSTNY
;
A
#
# COMPACT_ATOMS: atom_id res chain seq x y z
N LEU A 1 19.55 8.86 6.79
CA LEU A 1 19.14 9.11 5.39
C LEU A 1 19.43 10.54 4.93
N THR A 2 19.01 11.57 5.67
CA THR A 2 19.21 12.99 5.35
C THR A 2 20.66 13.41 5.16
N GLN A 3 21.60 12.91 5.97
CA GLN A 3 23.04 13.20 5.81
C GLN A 3 23.66 12.62 4.53
N PHE A 4 23.17 11.46 4.04
CA PHE A 4 23.63 10.85 2.79
C PHE A 4 23.13 11.61 1.56
N LEU A 5 21.92 12.17 1.61
CA LEU A 5 21.37 12.99 0.54
C LEU A 5 22.09 14.35 0.46
N LEU A 6 22.37 14.96 1.61
CA LEU A 6 23.10 16.24 1.70
C LEU A 6 24.54 16.14 1.15
N SER A 7 25.28 15.08 1.51
CA SER A 7 26.65 14.88 1.00
C SER A 7 26.69 14.64 -0.51
N GLY A 8 25.71 13.91 -1.05
CA GLY A 8 25.56 13.67 -2.48
C GLY A 8 25.27 14.93 -3.29
N VAL A 9 24.45 15.84 -2.76
CA VAL A 9 24.13 17.14 -3.40
C VAL A 9 25.35 18.07 -3.40
N ILE A 10 26.05 18.18 -2.28
CA ILE A 10 27.27 19.00 -2.16
C ILE A 10 28.36 18.52 -3.12
N PHE A 11 28.58 17.21 -3.22
CA PHE A 11 29.54 16.61 -4.14
C PHE A 11 29.21 16.91 -5.62
N GLN A 12 27.93 16.94 -5.99
CA GLN A 12 27.52 17.29 -7.35
C GLN A 12 27.66 18.78 -7.67
N LEU A 13 27.46 19.66 -6.69
CA LEU A 13 27.73 21.09 -6.84
C LEU A 13 29.23 21.36 -7.07
N PHE A 14 30.12 20.71 -6.31
CA PHE A 14 31.57 20.80 -6.54
C PHE A 14 31.99 20.31 -7.92
N ARG A 15 31.37 19.23 -8.42
CA ARG A 15 31.60 18.71 -9.78
C ARG A 15 31.04 19.62 -10.87
N TYR A 16 29.85 20.21 -10.67
CA TYR A 16 29.26 21.19 -11.58
C TYR A 16 30.18 22.40 -11.78
N ILE A 17 30.70 22.99 -10.69
CA ILE A 17 31.57 24.17 -10.72
C ILE A 17 32.89 23.89 -11.47
N ASN A 18 33.40 22.66 -11.42
CA ASN A 18 34.68 22.27 -12.05
C ASN A 18 34.54 21.51 -13.38
N ARG A 19 33.34 21.43 -13.97
CA ARG A 19 33.05 20.56 -15.13
C ARG A 19 33.76 20.97 -16.43
N GLU A 20 34.01 22.26 -16.64
CA GLU A 20 34.62 22.82 -17.86
C GLU A 20 36.13 22.55 -17.94
N LYS A 21 36.76 22.10 -16.84
CA LYS A 21 38.22 21.93 -16.75
C LYS A 21 38.74 20.66 -17.43
N SER A 22 37.87 19.69 -17.71
CA SER A 22 38.25 18.41 -18.33
C SER A 22 37.02 17.66 -18.84
N LEU A 23 37.11 17.10 -20.06
CA LEU A 23 36.05 16.27 -20.64
C LEU A 23 35.66 15.10 -19.73
N ALA A 24 36.62 14.48 -19.02
CA ALA A 24 36.37 13.41 -18.08
C ALA A 24 35.47 13.86 -16.90
N ARG A 25 35.67 15.09 -16.39
CA ARG A 25 34.83 15.65 -15.31
C ARG A 25 33.42 15.96 -15.78
N ARG A 26 33.27 16.39 -17.05
CA ARG A 26 31.97 16.60 -17.68
C ARG A 26 31.20 15.29 -17.84
N PHE A 27 31.84 14.21 -18.30
CA PHE A 27 31.21 12.89 -18.37
C PHE A 27 30.82 12.35 -16.99
N LEU A 28 31.68 12.50 -15.98
CA LEU A 28 31.35 12.10 -14.60
C LEU A 28 30.17 12.89 -14.03
N TYR A 29 30.08 14.20 -14.28
CA TYR A 29 28.96 15.02 -13.86
C TYR A 29 27.65 14.55 -14.51
N ILE A 30 27.64 14.33 -15.84
CA ILE A 30 26.47 13.81 -16.57
C ILE A 30 26.08 12.43 -16.01
N GLY A 31 27.05 11.54 -15.79
CA GLY A 31 26.83 10.23 -15.18
C GLY A 31 26.18 10.30 -13.80
N CYS A 32 26.63 11.22 -12.93
CA CYS A 32 26.00 11.44 -11.63
C CYS A 32 24.55 11.93 -11.75
N CYS A 33 24.27 12.88 -12.66
CA CYS A 33 22.90 13.36 -12.90
C CYS A 33 22.00 12.23 -13.42
N LEU A 34 22.47 11.44 -14.40
CA LEU A 34 21.73 10.28 -14.91
C LEU A 34 21.46 9.24 -13.82
N HIS A 35 22.43 8.97 -12.95
CA HIS A 35 22.26 8.04 -11.84
C HIS A 35 21.21 8.50 -10.83
N LEU A 36 21.14 9.80 -10.52
CA LEU A 36 20.07 10.35 -9.67
C LEU A 36 18.69 10.17 -10.31
N VAL A 37 18.56 10.50 -11.59
CA VAL A 37 17.29 10.35 -12.32
C VAL A 37 16.88 8.88 -12.34
N ALA A 38 17.80 7.97 -12.62
CA ALA A 38 17.53 6.53 -12.61
C ALA A 38 17.08 6.04 -11.21
N ASN A 39 17.73 6.47 -10.13
CA ASN A 39 17.31 6.12 -8.76
C ASN A 39 15.93 6.67 -8.42
N LEU A 40 15.62 7.91 -8.84
CA LEU A 40 14.30 8.49 -8.63
C LEU A 40 13.22 7.68 -9.35
N LEU A 41 13.44 7.34 -10.62
CA LEU A 41 12.50 6.53 -11.40
C LEU A 41 12.32 5.13 -10.82
N ALA A 42 13.41 4.47 -10.42
CA ALA A 42 13.34 3.15 -9.78
C ALA A 42 12.60 3.21 -8.44
N THR A 43 12.86 4.25 -7.62
CA THR A 43 12.15 4.46 -6.36
C THR A 43 10.66 4.69 -6.59
N ALA A 44 10.30 5.52 -7.57
CA ALA A 44 8.90 5.76 -7.93
C ALA A 44 8.22 4.48 -8.42
N ALA A 45 8.91 3.66 -9.23
CA ALA A 45 8.39 2.38 -9.70
C ALA A 45 8.15 1.40 -8.54
N PHE A 46 9.11 1.25 -7.62
CA PHE A 46 8.94 0.39 -6.44
C PHE A 46 7.89 0.91 -5.47
N LEU A 47 7.80 2.23 -5.30
CA LEU A 47 6.73 2.84 -4.50
C LEU A 47 5.36 2.55 -5.10
N TYR A 48 5.21 2.71 -6.42
CA TYR A 48 3.97 2.42 -7.12
C TYR A 48 3.59 0.92 -7.02
N ALA A 49 4.55 0.03 -7.27
CA ALA A 49 4.33 -1.42 -7.13
C ALA A 49 3.95 -1.80 -5.69
N GLY A 50 4.64 -1.24 -4.70
CA GLY A 50 4.33 -1.44 -3.28
C GLY A 50 2.94 -0.95 -2.91
N ALA A 51 2.53 0.23 -3.39
CA ALA A 51 1.20 0.78 -3.13
C ALA A 51 0.07 -0.10 -3.68
N ARG A 52 0.29 -0.83 -4.79
CA ARG A 52 -0.69 -1.75 -5.38
C ARG A 52 -0.76 -3.13 -4.71
N ASN A 53 0.13 -3.43 -3.76
CA ASN A 53 0.18 -4.71 -3.06
C ASN A 53 -0.72 -4.79 -1.81
N TYR A 54 -1.69 -3.87 -1.67
CA TYR A 54 -2.58 -3.78 -0.52
C TYR A 54 -4.08 -3.82 -0.91
N PRO A 55 -4.55 -4.89 -1.59
CA PRO A 55 -5.95 -5.02 -2.01
C PRO A 55 -6.96 -5.06 -0.86
N GLY A 56 -6.58 -5.51 0.35
CA GLY A 56 -7.43 -5.44 1.53
C GLY A 56 -7.75 -4.00 1.92
N GLY A 57 -6.75 -3.12 1.88
CA GLY A 57 -6.92 -1.68 2.09
C GLY A 57 -7.88 -1.04 1.06
N ASP A 58 -7.70 -1.36 -0.22
CA ASP A 58 -8.62 -0.93 -1.28
C ASP A 58 -10.06 -1.44 -1.01
N GLY A 59 -10.19 -2.69 -0.55
CA GLY A 59 -11.47 -3.32 -0.23
C GLY A 59 -12.24 -2.62 0.88
N ILE A 60 -11.60 -2.29 2.02
CA ILE A 60 -12.28 -1.61 3.13
C ILE A 60 -12.65 -0.18 2.75
N ALA A 61 -11.79 0.52 2.01
CA ALA A 61 -12.08 1.85 1.49
C ALA A 61 -13.30 1.82 0.56
N HIS A 62 -13.37 0.83 -0.33
CA HIS A 62 -14.49 0.66 -1.25
C HIS A 62 -15.80 0.31 -0.53
N LEU A 63 -15.78 -0.61 0.44
CA LEU A 63 -16.96 -0.98 1.23
C LEU A 63 -17.54 0.24 1.95
N GLN A 64 -16.69 0.96 2.68
CA GLN A 64 -17.11 2.15 3.44
C GLN A 64 -17.62 3.27 2.53
N TRP A 65 -16.97 3.49 1.37
CA TRP A 65 -17.44 4.48 0.41
C TRP A 65 -18.83 4.11 -0.15
N THR A 66 -19.05 2.84 -0.45
CA THR A 66 -20.31 2.34 -1.01
C THR A 66 -21.44 2.43 0.01
N GLN A 67 -21.16 2.11 1.28
CA GLN A 67 -22.14 2.13 2.37
C GLN A 67 -22.11 3.42 3.21
N ARG A 68 -21.55 4.52 2.67
CA ARG A 68 -21.38 5.78 3.41
C ARG A 68 -22.68 6.42 3.94
N VAL A 69 -23.82 6.09 3.33
CA VAL A 69 -25.14 6.57 3.78
C VAL A 69 -25.56 5.90 5.09
N ASP A 70 -25.03 4.71 5.35
CA ASP A 70 -25.30 3.91 6.54
C ASP A 70 -24.15 4.00 7.56
N ALA A 71 -23.34 5.06 7.49
CA ALA A 71 -22.20 5.28 8.39
C ALA A 71 -22.59 5.33 9.87
N GLU A 72 -23.80 5.79 10.20
CA GLU A 72 -24.30 5.89 11.58
C GLU A 72 -25.11 4.65 12.02
N LYS A 73 -25.34 3.68 11.13
CA LYS A 73 -26.05 2.45 11.47
C LYS A 73 -25.10 1.43 12.12
N PRO A 74 -25.60 0.59 13.05
CA PRO A 74 -24.83 -0.51 13.58
C PRO A 74 -24.64 -1.59 12.51
N ILE A 75 -23.51 -1.54 11.80
CA ILE A 75 -23.12 -2.50 10.76
C ILE A 75 -21.94 -3.31 11.26
N SER A 76 -21.96 -4.61 11.05
CA SER A 76 -20.92 -5.55 11.45
C SER A 76 -20.15 -6.07 10.24
N VAL A 77 -18.82 -5.96 10.30
CA VAL A 77 -17.92 -6.32 9.21
C VAL A 77 -16.87 -7.31 9.73
N TYR A 78 -16.88 -8.51 9.17
CA TYR A 78 -15.81 -9.49 9.41
C TYR A 78 -14.63 -9.21 8.48
N ILE A 79 -13.41 -9.30 9.03
CA ILE A 79 -12.15 -9.10 8.30
C ILE A 79 -11.31 -10.38 8.40
N ASP A 80 -11.09 -11.06 7.28
CA ASP A 80 -10.24 -12.25 7.27
C ASP A 80 -8.74 -11.92 7.34
N ASN A 81 -7.88 -12.94 7.48
CA ASN A 81 -6.44 -12.74 7.69
C ASN A 81 -5.76 -12.19 6.43
N ALA A 82 -6.18 -12.63 5.26
CA ALA A 82 -5.64 -12.13 4.00
C ALA A 82 -5.91 -10.63 3.83
N CYS A 83 -7.11 -10.14 4.15
CA CYS A 83 -7.46 -8.72 4.10
C CYS A 83 -6.64 -7.90 5.11
N ALA A 84 -6.44 -8.40 6.33
CA ALA A 84 -5.59 -7.73 7.33
C ALA A 84 -4.13 -7.64 6.89
N GLN A 85 -3.57 -8.72 6.35
CA GLN A 85 -2.20 -8.75 5.82
C GLN A 85 -2.00 -7.84 4.61
N THR A 86 -3.07 -7.60 3.85
CA THR A 86 -3.06 -6.77 2.64
C THR A 86 -3.66 -5.39 2.85
N GLY A 87 -3.61 -4.87 4.07
CA GLY A 87 -3.77 -3.43 4.32
C GLY A 87 -5.01 -3.01 5.10
N VAL A 88 -5.93 -3.91 5.45
CA VAL A 88 -7.01 -3.55 6.38
C VAL A 88 -6.40 -3.32 7.77
N SER A 89 -6.54 -2.10 8.28
CA SER A 89 -6.05 -1.71 9.60
C SER A 89 -7.03 -0.81 10.32
N ARG A 90 -6.82 -0.62 11.63
CA ARG A 90 -7.68 0.23 12.46
C ARG A 90 -7.71 1.70 12.01
N PHE A 91 -6.67 2.20 11.35
CA PHE A 91 -6.65 3.57 10.83
C PHE A 91 -7.58 3.78 9.62
N MET A 92 -8.03 2.70 8.99
CA MET A 92 -8.94 2.75 7.85
C MET A 92 -10.41 2.58 8.24
N GLN A 93 -10.70 2.32 9.52
CA GLN A 93 -12.05 2.15 10.05
C GLN A 93 -12.65 3.53 10.31
N LEU A 94 -13.48 4.01 9.39
CA LEU A 94 -13.94 5.40 9.36
C LEU A 94 -15.24 5.64 10.13
N TYR A 95 -16.01 4.60 10.42
CA TYR A 95 -17.36 4.73 10.97
C TYR A 95 -17.44 4.13 12.37
N ASP A 96 -17.61 4.99 13.37
CA ASP A 96 -17.62 4.59 14.79
C ASP A 96 -18.82 3.70 15.16
N ALA A 97 -19.92 3.78 14.42
CA ALA A 97 -21.09 2.94 14.63
C ALA A 97 -20.89 1.49 14.14
N TRP A 98 -19.86 1.23 13.34
CA TRP A 98 -19.60 -0.09 12.77
C TRP A 98 -18.75 -0.97 13.69
N GLU A 99 -19.06 -2.27 13.75
CA GLU A 99 -18.23 -3.29 14.39
C GLU A 99 -17.29 -3.91 13.35
N TYR A 100 -15.99 -3.61 13.44
CA TYR A 100 -14.96 -4.28 12.62
C TYR A 100 -14.34 -5.44 13.40
N ASN A 101 -14.69 -6.67 13.04
CA ASN A 101 -14.29 -7.86 13.77
C ASN A 101 -13.21 -8.65 13.03
N LYS A 102 -12.14 -8.98 13.75
CA LYS A 102 -10.95 -9.66 13.22
C LYS A 102 -10.69 -11.02 13.88
N THR A 103 -11.66 -11.58 14.58
CA THR A 103 -11.53 -12.87 15.27
C THR A 103 -11.20 -13.98 14.26
N GLU A 104 -10.09 -14.66 14.44
CA GLU A 104 -9.69 -15.74 13.53
C GLU A 104 -10.40 -17.05 13.88
N ASN A 105 -10.47 -17.97 12.90
CA ASN A 105 -11.00 -19.32 13.07
C ASN A 105 -12.48 -19.40 13.53
N LEU A 106 -13.29 -18.41 13.14
CA LEU A 106 -14.74 -18.47 13.30
C LEU A 106 -15.32 -19.62 12.46
N ALA A 107 -16.31 -20.33 13.00
CA ALA A 107 -17.04 -21.32 12.23
C ALA A 107 -17.92 -20.64 11.17
N PRO A 108 -18.28 -21.31 10.07
CA PRO A 108 -19.17 -20.75 9.05
C PRO A 108 -20.49 -20.22 9.63
N ASP A 109 -21.05 -20.89 10.63
CA ASP A 109 -22.28 -20.45 11.30
C ASP A 109 -22.09 -19.13 12.06
N ASP A 110 -20.91 -18.90 12.65
CA ASP A 110 -20.60 -17.65 13.37
C ASP A 110 -20.46 -16.45 12.41
N LEU A 111 -20.13 -16.71 11.14
CA LEU A 111 -19.98 -15.67 10.13
C LEU A 111 -21.31 -15.10 9.64
N GLN A 112 -22.41 -15.84 9.81
CA GLN A 112 -23.75 -15.43 9.39
C GLN A 112 -24.27 -14.19 10.14
N ARG A 113 -23.69 -13.87 11.31
CA ARG A 113 -24.07 -12.69 12.09
C ARG A 113 -23.61 -11.37 11.45
N PHE A 114 -22.64 -11.41 10.54
CA PHE A 114 -22.03 -10.22 9.99
C PHE A 114 -22.79 -9.71 8.77
N ASP A 115 -22.97 -8.40 8.68
CA ASP A 115 -23.58 -7.75 7.52
C ASP A 115 -22.68 -7.82 6.28
N PHE A 116 -21.36 -7.73 6.49
CA PHE A 116 -20.37 -7.85 5.41
C PHE A 116 -19.21 -8.77 5.81
N LEU A 117 -18.78 -9.59 4.85
CA LEU A 117 -17.59 -10.43 4.96
C LEU A 117 -16.51 -9.92 4.01
N MET A 118 -15.37 -9.52 4.57
CA MET A 118 -14.15 -9.24 3.82
C MET A 118 -13.29 -10.49 3.77
N ILE A 119 -13.26 -11.15 2.61
CA ILE A 119 -12.49 -12.37 2.37
C ILE A 119 -11.47 -12.12 1.26
N GLY A 120 -10.20 -12.36 1.56
CA GLY A 120 -9.08 -12.26 0.63
C GLY A 120 -8.57 -13.63 0.20
N THR A 121 -8.03 -13.70 -1.02
CA THR A 121 -7.32 -14.89 -1.50
C THR A 121 -6.10 -14.49 -2.32
N TYR A 122 -5.06 -15.31 -2.26
CA TYR A 122 -3.86 -15.17 -3.07
C TYR A 122 -3.96 -15.92 -4.40
N SER A 123 -4.96 -16.80 -4.58
CA SER A 123 -5.03 -17.76 -5.68
C SER A 123 -6.09 -17.44 -6.75
N GLY A 124 -6.74 -16.27 -6.68
CA GLY A 124 -7.69 -15.77 -7.70
C GLY A 124 -9.02 -16.53 -7.82
N ASN A 125 -9.20 -17.59 -7.03
CA ASN A 125 -10.33 -18.52 -6.99
C ASN A 125 -11.30 -18.22 -5.83
N LEU A 126 -11.42 -16.95 -5.45
CA LEU A 126 -12.24 -16.49 -4.31
C LEU A 126 -13.66 -17.04 -4.36
N LYS A 127 -14.31 -16.96 -5.54
CA LYS A 127 -15.70 -17.42 -5.72
C LYS A 127 -15.88 -18.89 -5.37
N GLN A 128 -14.92 -19.74 -5.76
CA GLN A 128 -14.96 -21.16 -5.47
C GLN A 128 -14.76 -21.40 -3.97
N ILE A 129 -13.76 -20.75 -3.37
CA ILE A 129 -13.47 -20.85 -1.92
C ILE A 129 -14.71 -20.47 -1.12
N VAL A 130 -15.36 -19.37 -1.47
CA VAL A 130 -16.58 -18.92 -0.79
C VAL A 130 -17.67 -19.99 -0.93
N SER A 131 -18.03 -20.37 -2.16
CA SER A 131 -19.11 -21.36 -2.39
C SER A 131 -18.91 -22.75 -1.75
N THR A 132 -17.68 -23.11 -1.41
CA THR A 132 -17.36 -24.43 -0.84
C THR A 132 -17.27 -24.40 0.68
N ASN A 133 -16.91 -23.25 1.28
CA ASN A 133 -16.59 -23.15 2.71
C ASN A 133 -17.56 -22.28 3.51
N TYR A 134 -18.37 -21.46 2.82
CA TYR A 134 -19.33 -20.52 3.40
C TYR A 134 -20.66 -20.57 2.63
#